data_AF-A0A0K8RGK6-F1
#
_entry.id   AF-A0A0K8RGK6-F1
#
_cell.length_a   1.000
_cell.length_b   1.000
_cell.length_c   1.000
_cell.angle_alpha   90.00
_cell.angle_beta   90.00
_cell.angle_gamma   90.00
#
_symmetry.space_group_name_H-M   'P 1'
#
loop_
_entity.id
_entity.type
_entity.pdbx_description
1 polymer ?
#
loop_
_entity_poly.entity_id
_entity_poly.type
_entity_poly.pdbx_seq_one_letter_code
_entity_poly.pdbx_strand_id
1 'polypeptide(L)'
;MTCSSDTLPEEHARTKRRTRAASMKHVPDSFLVEVHVMVDEHHFSVFDRREDLVTYLALTIVLVNMRYEDTSSPNIQFLLTSIQKEQGFAKTFVGYDIGWPDANRTYADANTTFKNLLKKYGRSPADITVAVTGLILADNYEDFSSEDVAVKGQARLGGVCNVNYSILMVEDVPMSFGMVSLLPHELGHALGAPHDG
;
A
#
# COMPACT_ATOMS: atom_id res chain seq x y z
N MET A 1 -8.36 56.21 -41.64
CA MET A 1 -6.88 56.08 -41.57
C MET A 1 -6.49 54.96 -42.50
N THR A 2 -5.84 55.31 -43.60
CA THR A 2 -5.37 54.42 -44.67
C THR A 2 -3.85 54.23 -44.60
N CYS A 3 -3.36 53.24 -45.37
CA CYS A 3 -1.97 52.89 -45.72
C CYS A 3 -1.30 51.86 -44.80
N SER A 4 -0.54 50.88 -45.28
CA SER A 4 -0.26 50.40 -46.64
C SER A 4 0.41 49.03 -46.51
N SER A 5 0.27 48.24 -47.57
CA SER A 5 1.08 47.06 -47.90
C SER A 5 2.55 47.44 -48.08
N ASP A 6 3.46 46.62 -47.54
CA ASP A 6 4.77 46.39 -48.15
C ASP A 6 5.23 44.95 -47.90
N THR A 7 5.72 44.36 -48.98
CA THR A 7 6.07 42.96 -49.23
C THR A 7 7.42 42.54 -48.60
N LEU A 8 7.50 41.25 -48.27
CA LEU A 8 8.67 40.50 -47.77
C LEU A 8 9.85 40.50 -48.75
N PRO A 9 11.05 40.19 -48.24
CA PRO A 9 11.87 39.15 -48.86
C PRO A 9 11.87 37.86 -48.02
N GLU A 10 11.59 36.74 -48.68
CA GLU A 10 12.13 35.41 -48.37
C GLU A 10 13.68 35.51 -48.37
N GLU A 11 14.51 34.72 -47.69
CA GLU A 11 14.41 33.40 -47.12
C GLU A 11 15.65 33.26 -46.21
N HIS A 12 15.50 32.68 -45.02
CA HIS A 12 16.37 31.59 -44.60
C HIS A 12 15.86 30.98 -43.30
N ALA A 13 15.36 29.76 -43.47
CA ALA A 13 14.83 28.90 -42.44
C ALA A 13 15.80 28.69 -41.27
N ARG A 14 15.31 28.96 -40.06
CA ARG A 14 15.75 28.21 -38.88
C ARG A 14 14.57 28.01 -37.96
N THR A 15 13.84 26.93 -38.21
CA THR A 15 12.75 26.43 -37.37
C THR A 15 13.29 26.12 -35.99
N LYS A 16 13.30 27.12 -35.08
CA LYS A 16 13.47 26.88 -33.65
C LYS A 16 12.22 26.16 -33.19
N ARG A 17 12.32 24.83 -33.20
CA ARG A 17 11.42 23.86 -32.59
C ARG A 17 11.05 24.40 -31.20
N ARG A 18 9.87 24.98 -31.11
CA ARG A 18 9.29 25.52 -29.88
C ARG A 18 8.95 24.30 -29.04
N THR A 19 9.91 23.81 -28.26
CA THR A 19 9.67 22.82 -27.22
C THR A 19 8.63 23.43 -26.29
N ARG A 20 7.41 22.90 -26.35
CA ARG A 20 6.46 23.05 -25.24
C ARG A 20 7.20 22.50 -24.03
N ALA A 21 7.76 23.39 -23.20
CA ALA A 21 8.13 23.04 -21.85
C ALA A 21 6.86 22.47 -21.24
N ALA A 22 6.85 21.16 -21.00
CA ALA A 22 5.83 20.55 -20.17
C ALA A 22 5.82 21.39 -18.89
N SER A 23 4.66 21.94 -18.53
CA SER A 23 4.48 22.53 -17.21
C SER A 23 4.88 21.44 -16.22
N MET A 24 6.08 21.58 -15.64
CA MET A 24 6.47 20.77 -14.50
C MET A 24 5.43 21.09 -13.44
N LYS A 25 4.50 20.17 -13.24
CA LYS A 25 3.62 20.22 -12.08
C LYS A 25 4.55 20.23 -10.88
N HIS A 26 4.50 21.30 -10.10
CA HIS A 26 5.28 21.43 -8.88
C HIS A 26 4.93 20.25 -7.96
N VAL A 27 5.88 19.36 -7.74
CA VAL A 27 5.74 18.31 -6.73
C VAL A 27 5.94 18.98 -5.38
N PRO A 28 4.98 18.88 -4.44
CA PRO A 28 5.15 19.49 -3.12
C PRO A 28 6.33 18.87 -2.37
N ASP A 29 6.97 19.64 -1.51
CA ASP A 29 8.12 19.16 -0.72
C ASP A 29 7.72 18.03 0.24
N SER A 30 6.47 18.04 0.70
CA SER A 30 5.88 16.99 1.53
C SER A 30 4.66 16.38 0.87
N PHE A 31 4.57 15.06 0.93
CA PHE A 31 3.42 14.28 0.48
C PHE A 31 2.86 13.50 1.68
N LEU A 32 1.70 13.97 2.16
CA LEU A 32 0.99 13.36 3.27
C LEU A 32 0.02 12.33 2.72
N VAL A 33 0.01 11.13 3.30
CA VAL A 33 -0.86 10.02 2.90
C VAL A 33 -1.75 9.66 4.08
N GLU A 34 -3.06 9.90 3.96
CA GLU A 34 -4.05 9.50 4.96
C GLU A 34 -4.26 7.98 4.92
N VAL A 35 -4.00 7.32 6.04
CA VAL A 35 -4.09 5.87 6.19
C VAL A 35 -5.30 5.50 7.04
N HIS A 36 -6.20 4.73 6.45
CA HIS A 36 -7.24 3.98 7.15
C HIS A 36 -6.74 2.56 7.44
N VAL A 37 -6.68 2.15 8.70
CA VAL A 37 -6.29 0.78 9.06
C VAL A 37 -7.53 -0.06 9.32
N MET A 38 -7.61 -1.22 8.69
CA MET A 38 -8.66 -2.21 8.88
C MET A 38 -8.03 -3.50 9.44
N VAL A 39 -8.49 -3.97 10.60
CA VAL A 39 -7.92 -5.15 11.27
C VAL A 39 -8.96 -6.27 11.42
N ASP A 40 -8.55 -7.52 11.21
CA ASP A 40 -9.42 -8.69 11.36
C ASP A 40 -9.49 -9.23 12.79
N GLU A 41 -10.40 -10.18 13.00
CA GLU A 41 -10.61 -10.85 14.29
C GLU A 41 -9.39 -11.59 14.79
N HIS A 42 -8.52 -12.07 13.90
CA HIS A 42 -7.29 -12.75 14.27
C HIS A 42 -6.25 -11.77 14.81
N HIS A 43 -6.30 -10.51 14.39
CA HIS A 43 -5.45 -9.44 14.89
C HIS A 43 -6.03 -8.79 16.14
N PHE A 44 -7.26 -8.25 16.06
CA PHE A 44 -7.79 -7.38 17.11
C PHE A 44 -8.21 -8.13 18.37
N SER A 45 -8.43 -9.45 18.32
CA SER A 45 -8.87 -10.24 19.48
C SER A 45 -7.77 -10.41 20.53
N VAL A 46 -6.50 -10.19 20.16
CA VAL A 46 -5.36 -10.25 21.08
C VAL A 46 -5.32 -9.03 22.03
N PHE A 47 -6.00 -7.93 21.68
CA PHE A 47 -6.03 -6.73 22.48
C PHE A 47 -7.28 -6.70 23.38
N ASP A 48 -7.08 -6.75 24.69
CA ASP A 48 -8.16 -6.65 25.69
C ASP A 48 -8.87 -5.29 25.62
N ARG A 49 -8.11 -4.23 25.35
CA ARG A 49 -8.61 -2.86 25.31
C ARG A 49 -8.44 -2.24 23.93
N ARG A 50 -9.44 -1.44 23.54
CA ARG A 50 -9.40 -0.66 22.31
C ARG A 50 -8.21 0.31 22.31
N GLU A 51 -7.86 0.90 23.45
CA GLU A 51 -6.75 1.85 23.54
C GLU A 51 -5.40 1.19 23.23
N ASP A 52 -5.23 -0.09 23.57
CA ASP A 52 -3.96 -0.81 23.35
C ASP A 52 -3.79 -1.10 21.85
N LEU A 53 -4.85 -1.52 21.16
CA LEU A 53 -4.86 -1.66 19.70
C LEU A 53 -4.56 -0.33 19.00
N VAL A 54 -5.21 0.76 19.42
CA VAL A 54 -5.00 2.09 18.84
C VAL A 54 -3.56 2.54 19.05
N THR A 55 -3.02 2.36 20.26
CA THR A 55 -1.63 2.72 20.59
C THR A 55 -0.65 1.90 19.76
N TYR A 56 -0.87 0.59 19.64
CA TYR A 56 -0.04 -0.30 18.83
C TYR A 56 0.02 0.13 17.36
N LEU A 57 -1.14 0.38 16.74
CA LEU A 57 -1.21 0.81 15.34
C LEU A 57 -0.59 2.21 15.13
N ALA A 58 -0.85 3.14 16.04
CA ALA A 58 -0.26 4.48 15.98
C ALA A 58 1.27 4.44 16.09
N LEU A 59 1.82 3.68 17.04
CA LEU A 59 3.26 3.46 17.16
C LEU A 59 3.85 2.78 15.93
N THR A 60 3.12 1.84 15.33
CA THR A 60 3.56 1.19 14.09
C THR A 60 3.68 2.18 12.94
N ILE A 61 2.70 3.08 12.76
CA ILE A 61 2.76 4.13 11.74
C ILE A 61 3.91 5.11 12.00
N VAL A 62 4.20 5.45 13.26
CA VAL A 62 5.39 6.25 13.61
C VAL A 62 6.68 5.54 13.19
N LEU A 63 6.82 4.25 13.49
CA LEU A 63 7.99 3.46 13.10
C LEU A 63 8.11 3.27 11.58
N VAL A 64 6.98 3.18 10.86
CA VAL A 64 6.96 3.19 9.39
C VAL A 64 7.42 4.55 8.86
N ASN A 65 6.95 5.67 9.44
CA ASN A 65 7.42 7.00 9.04
C ASN A 65 8.94 7.15 9.21
N MET A 66 9.55 6.58 10.27
CA MET A 66 11.01 6.55 10.42
C MET A 66 11.71 5.84 9.25
N ARG A 67 11.09 4.81 8.64
CA ARG A 67 11.63 4.13 7.44
C ARG A 67 11.52 4.97 6.17
N TYR A 68 10.66 5.99 6.16
CA TYR A 68 10.47 6.90 5.04
C TYR A 68 11.18 8.25 5.24
N GLU A 69 11.89 8.47 6.35
CA GLU A 69 12.61 9.72 6.62
C GLU A 69 13.64 10.06 5.53
N ASP A 70 14.24 9.05 4.91
CA ASP A 70 15.20 9.20 3.82
C ASP A 70 14.55 9.58 2.48
N THR A 71 13.21 9.60 2.38
CA THR A 71 12.53 10.09 1.18
C THR A 71 12.63 11.62 1.07
N SER A 72 12.96 12.07 -0.13
CA SER A 72 13.05 13.50 -0.45
C SER A 72 12.51 13.77 -1.84
N SER A 73 11.91 14.95 -2.03
CA SER A 73 11.32 15.38 -3.31
C SER A 73 10.30 14.37 -3.90
N PRO A 74 9.23 13.98 -3.18
CA PRO A 74 8.77 14.54 -1.90
C PRO A 74 9.27 13.76 -0.68
N ASN A 75 9.26 14.40 0.49
CA ASN A 75 9.25 13.70 1.78
C ASN A 75 7.86 13.10 2.02
N ILE A 76 7.79 11.80 2.28
CA ILE A 76 6.53 11.07 2.43
C ILE A 76 6.24 10.84 3.92
N GLN A 77 5.02 11.15 4.34
CA GLN A 77 4.55 10.88 5.70
C GLN A 77 3.16 10.26 5.69
N PHE A 78 2.98 9.21 6.49
CA PHE A 78 1.71 8.51 6.67
C PHE A 78 1.01 9.02 7.93
N LEU A 79 -0.27 9.35 7.77
CA LEU A 79 -1.13 9.86 8.83
C LEU A 79 -2.22 8.84 9.13
N LEU A 80 -2.19 8.23 10.32
CA LEU A 80 -3.27 7.34 10.77
C LEU A 80 -4.53 8.17 11.03
N THR A 81 -5.55 8.06 10.18
CA THR A 81 -6.79 8.84 10.29
C THR A 81 -7.92 8.08 10.96
N SER A 82 -7.97 6.76 10.77
CA SER A 82 -9.05 5.93 11.30
C SER A 82 -8.65 4.46 11.41
N ILE A 83 -9.30 3.76 12.33
CA ILE A 83 -9.14 2.32 12.56
C ILE A 83 -10.53 1.67 12.51
N GLN A 84 -10.67 0.58 11.76
CA GLN A 84 -11.86 -0.24 11.68
C GLN A 84 -11.53 -1.69 12.07
N LYS A 85 -12.37 -2.28 12.91
CA LYS A 85 -12.40 -3.74 13.10
C LYS A 85 -13.34 -4.32 12.05
N GLU A 86 -12.86 -5.25 11.24
CA GLU A 86 -13.64 -5.88 10.17
C GLU A 86 -13.50 -7.39 10.24
N GLN A 87 -14.61 -8.09 10.47
CA GLN A 87 -14.57 -9.55 10.62
C GLN A 87 -14.66 -10.28 9.28
N GLY A 88 -13.98 -11.42 9.17
CA GLY A 88 -14.19 -12.38 8.09
C GLY A 88 -13.76 -11.91 6.71
N PHE A 89 -12.85 -10.92 6.63
CA PHE A 89 -12.25 -10.57 5.35
C PHE A 89 -11.23 -11.61 4.91
N ALA A 90 -10.47 -12.20 5.85
CA ALA A 90 -9.52 -13.28 5.61
C ALA A 90 -10.21 -14.51 5.02
N LYS A 91 -9.69 -15.05 3.90
CA LYS A 91 -10.15 -16.32 3.34
C LYS A 91 -9.22 -17.41 3.77
N THR A 92 -9.72 -18.27 4.64
CA THR A 92 -8.87 -19.21 5.37
C THR A 92 -8.81 -20.58 4.71
N PHE A 93 -7.66 -21.24 4.82
CA PHE A 93 -7.51 -22.66 4.56
C PHE A 93 -6.65 -23.30 5.66
N VAL A 94 -6.73 -24.63 5.78
CA VAL A 94 -5.90 -25.39 6.72
C VAL A 94 -4.74 -26.00 5.94
N GLY A 95 -3.53 -25.69 6.36
CA GLY A 95 -2.29 -26.28 5.85
C GLY A 95 -1.58 -27.05 6.95
N TYR A 96 -0.81 -28.07 6.57
CA TYR A 96 0.05 -28.81 7.50
C TYR A 96 1.40 -28.11 7.57
N ASP A 97 1.76 -27.60 8.75
CA ASP A 97 3.08 -27.01 8.96
C ASP A 97 4.11 -28.15 9.06
N ILE A 98 5.16 -28.13 8.21
CA ILE A 98 6.31 -29.06 8.31
C ILE A 98 7.43 -28.49 9.21
N GLY A 99 7.08 -27.54 10.08
CA GLY A 99 7.93 -26.97 11.13
C GLY A 99 7.43 -27.27 12.55
N TRP A 100 8.32 -27.15 13.54
CA TRP A 100 8.04 -27.53 14.93
C TRP A 100 7.15 -26.50 15.67
N PRO A 101 6.04 -26.90 16.33
CA PRO A 101 5.48 -28.25 16.34
C PRO A 101 4.64 -28.55 15.09
N ASP A 102 4.79 -29.76 14.55
CA ASP A 102 4.00 -30.26 13.43
C ASP A 102 2.50 -30.20 13.78
N ALA A 103 1.78 -29.30 13.13
CA ALA A 103 0.38 -29.07 13.43
C ALA A 103 -0.36 -28.53 12.21
N ASN A 104 -1.65 -28.85 12.14
CA ASN A 104 -2.57 -28.14 11.26
C ASN A 104 -2.64 -26.68 11.72
N ARG A 105 -2.27 -25.76 10.83
CA ARG A 105 -2.41 -24.32 11.04
C ARG A 105 -3.46 -23.76 10.07
N THR A 106 -4.18 -22.75 10.55
CA THR A 106 -5.06 -21.94 9.69
C THR A 106 -4.25 -20.79 9.11
N TYR A 107 -4.27 -20.68 7.79
CA TYR A 107 -3.63 -19.62 7.01
C TYR A 107 -4.69 -18.75 6.34
N ALA A 108 -4.31 -17.54 5.94
CA ALA A 108 -5.08 -16.73 5.01
C ALA A 108 -4.54 -16.94 3.59
N ASP A 109 -5.39 -17.42 2.67
CA ASP A 109 -5.09 -17.48 1.24
C ASP A 109 -4.89 -16.06 0.72
N ALA A 110 -3.64 -15.70 0.43
CA ALA A 110 -3.26 -14.32 0.14
C ALA A 110 -4.00 -13.76 -1.08
N ASN A 111 -3.95 -14.48 -2.20
CA ASN A 111 -4.55 -14.03 -3.46
C ASN A 111 -6.08 -13.97 -3.37
N THR A 112 -6.72 -14.99 -2.79
CA THR A 112 -8.18 -15.03 -2.66
C THR A 112 -8.67 -13.99 -1.65
N THR A 113 -7.92 -13.76 -0.57
CA THR A 113 -8.23 -12.70 0.40
C THR A 113 -8.08 -11.32 -0.24
N PHE A 114 -6.97 -11.04 -0.92
CA PHE A 114 -6.73 -9.74 -1.54
C PHE A 114 -7.74 -9.42 -2.64
N LYS A 115 -8.12 -10.41 -3.48
CA LYS A 115 -9.21 -10.26 -4.45
C LYS A 115 -10.55 -9.90 -3.79
N ASN A 116 -10.86 -10.51 -2.64
CA ASN A 116 -12.08 -10.21 -1.90
C ASN A 116 -12.04 -8.81 -1.27
N LEU A 117 -10.88 -8.40 -0.73
CA LEU A 117 -10.66 -7.05 -0.23
C LEU A 117 -10.83 -6.00 -1.33
N LEU A 118 -10.21 -6.19 -2.50
CA LEU A 118 -10.40 -5.28 -3.64
C LEU A 118 -11.86 -5.17 -4.06
N LYS A 119 -12.59 -6.29 -4.10
CA LYS A 119 -14.00 -6.30 -4.50
C LYS A 119 -14.90 -5.52 -3.52
N LYS A 120 -14.61 -5.58 -2.22
CA LYS A 120 -15.47 -4.99 -1.18
C LYS A 120 -15.02 -3.60 -0.73
N TYR A 121 -13.72 -3.39 -0.62
CA TYR A 121 -13.07 -2.22 0.00
C TYR A 121 -12.01 -1.60 -0.91
N GLY A 122 -12.02 -1.91 -2.21
CA GLY A 122 -11.02 -1.39 -3.17
C GLY A 122 -10.97 0.14 -3.25
N ARG A 123 -12.04 0.82 -2.86
CA ARG A 123 -12.04 2.28 -2.65
C ARG A 123 -11.88 2.57 -1.16
N SER A 124 -10.72 3.10 -0.77
CA SER A 124 -10.47 3.54 0.60
C SER A 124 -11.38 4.72 1.01
N PRO A 125 -11.74 4.82 2.30
CA PRO A 125 -12.28 6.05 2.87
C PRO A 125 -11.21 7.13 3.11
N ALA A 126 -9.93 6.80 2.95
CA ALA A 126 -8.78 7.71 3.04
C ALA A 126 -7.96 7.66 1.73
N ASP A 127 -6.69 8.04 1.74
CA ASP A 127 -5.81 7.88 0.57
C ASP A 127 -5.46 6.41 0.32
N ILE A 128 -5.39 5.61 1.39
CA ILE A 128 -5.18 4.16 1.32
C ILE A 128 -5.76 3.44 2.53
N THR A 129 -6.29 2.24 2.28
CA THR A 129 -6.63 1.26 3.32
C THR A 129 -5.49 0.26 3.50
N VAL A 130 -5.05 0.06 4.74
CA VAL A 130 -4.14 -1.01 5.14
C VAL A 130 -4.96 -2.09 5.84
N ALA A 131 -5.20 -3.22 5.18
CA ALA A 131 -5.85 -4.38 5.76
C ALA A 131 -4.82 -5.27 6.47
N VAL A 132 -4.99 -5.47 7.77
CA VAL A 132 -4.06 -6.23 8.62
C VAL A 132 -4.74 -7.49 9.13
N THR A 133 -4.15 -8.64 8.83
CA THR A 133 -4.60 -9.92 9.37
C THR A 133 -3.63 -10.44 10.43
N GLY A 134 -4.19 -11.07 11.47
CA GLY A 134 -3.40 -11.81 12.46
C GLY A 134 -2.99 -13.22 12.00
N LEU A 135 -3.44 -13.66 10.82
CA LEU A 135 -3.07 -14.94 10.22
C LEU A 135 -1.82 -14.79 9.36
N ILE A 136 -1.09 -15.89 9.23
CA ILE A 136 -0.01 -16.01 8.25
C ILE A 136 -0.63 -16.05 6.85
N LEU A 137 -0.13 -15.20 5.95
CA LEU A 137 -0.49 -15.18 4.55
C LEU A 137 0.26 -16.27 3.79
N ALA A 138 -0.45 -16.98 2.90
CA ALA A 138 0.14 -18.03 2.10
C ALA A 138 -0.64 -18.23 0.79
N ASP A 139 0.03 -18.74 -0.24
CA ASP A 139 -0.65 -19.14 -1.47
C ASP A 139 -1.17 -20.58 -1.33
N ASN A 140 -2.47 -20.76 -1.54
CA ASN A 140 -3.14 -22.05 -1.41
C ASN A 140 -2.98 -22.87 -2.72
N TYR A 141 -1.87 -23.60 -2.84
CA TYR A 141 -1.61 -24.55 -3.92
C TYR A 141 -2.10 -25.96 -3.57
N GLU A 142 -2.38 -26.80 -4.58
CA GLU A 142 -2.88 -28.18 -4.38
C GLU A 142 -1.91 -29.05 -3.54
N ASP A 143 -0.60 -28.82 -3.67
CA ASP A 143 0.46 -29.47 -2.88
C ASP A 143 1.11 -28.47 -1.90
N PHE A 144 0.31 -27.86 -1.03
CA PHE A 144 0.78 -26.85 -0.07
C PHE A 144 1.91 -27.37 0.83
N SER A 145 3.03 -26.66 0.83
CA SER A 145 4.20 -26.89 1.66
C SER A 145 4.59 -25.62 2.43
N SER A 146 5.46 -25.73 3.44
CA SER A 146 5.96 -24.54 4.16
C SER A 146 6.77 -23.59 3.27
N GLU A 147 7.28 -24.06 2.12
CA GLU A 147 7.98 -23.22 1.14
C GLU A 147 7.02 -22.26 0.42
N ASP A 148 5.72 -22.52 0.46
CA ASP A 148 4.67 -21.72 -0.19
C ASP A 148 4.16 -20.55 0.69
N VAL A 149 4.78 -20.35 1.87
CA VAL A 149 4.56 -19.19 2.76
C VAL A 149 5.48 -18.02 2.35
N ALA A 150 5.42 -17.64 1.06
CA ALA A 150 6.28 -16.59 0.51
C ALA A 150 5.65 -15.19 0.60
N VAL A 151 4.33 -15.11 0.74
CA VAL A 151 3.59 -13.84 0.69
C VAL A 151 3.40 -13.30 2.10
N LYS A 152 3.94 -12.10 2.38
CA LYS A 152 3.77 -11.41 3.68
C LYS A 152 2.91 -10.14 3.58
N GLY A 153 2.56 -9.77 2.36
CA GLY A 153 1.77 -8.61 2.04
C GLY A 153 1.43 -8.60 0.55
N GLN A 154 0.47 -7.76 0.19
CA GLN A 154 0.09 -7.57 -1.19
C GLN A 154 -0.49 -6.18 -1.42
N ALA A 155 0.03 -5.48 -2.43
CA ALA A 155 -0.46 -4.19 -2.90
C ALA A 155 -0.59 -4.17 -4.43
N ARG A 156 -1.39 -3.23 -4.94
CA ARG A 156 -1.37 -2.85 -6.37
C ARG A 156 -0.40 -1.69 -6.55
N LEU A 157 0.39 -1.74 -7.63
CA LEU A 157 1.26 -0.63 -8.01
C LEU A 157 0.44 0.65 -8.22
N GLY A 158 0.80 1.73 -7.52
CA GLY A 158 0.07 3.01 -7.62
C GLY A 158 -1.33 2.99 -7.01
N GLY A 159 -1.52 2.20 -5.94
CA GLY A 159 -2.77 2.14 -5.18
C GLY A 159 -3.14 3.42 -4.41
N VAL A 160 -2.17 4.21 -3.95
CA VAL A 160 -2.46 5.45 -3.18
C VAL A 160 -3.34 6.41 -4.02
N CYS A 161 -4.41 6.91 -3.40
CA CYS A 161 -5.48 7.73 -4.00
C CYS A 161 -6.23 7.09 -5.19
N ASN A 162 -6.00 5.80 -5.48
CA ASN A 162 -6.68 5.15 -6.59
C ASN A 162 -8.17 4.93 -6.27
N VAL A 163 -9.05 5.26 -7.21
CA VAL A 163 -10.50 5.19 -7.00
C VAL A 163 -11.07 3.76 -6.91
N ASN A 164 -10.31 2.75 -7.36
CA ASN A 164 -10.74 1.36 -7.48
C ASN A 164 -9.89 0.36 -6.68
N TYR A 165 -8.65 0.71 -6.34
CA TYR A 165 -7.71 -0.21 -5.67
C TYR A 165 -6.77 0.49 -4.68
N SER A 166 -7.27 1.48 -3.93
CA SER A 166 -6.59 2.12 -2.80
C SER A 166 -6.58 1.25 -1.55
N ILE A 167 -6.11 0.01 -1.68
CA ILE A 167 -5.99 -0.93 -0.57
C ILE A 167 -4.75 -1.80 -0.74
N LEU A 168 -4.08 -2.07 0.37
CA LEU A 168 -3.05 -3.09 0.50
C LEU A 168 -3.38 -4.02 1.68
N MET A 169 -2.72 -5.16 1.71
CA MET A 169 -2.84 -6.17 2.75
C MET A 169 -1.46 -6.49 3.32
N VAL A 170 -1.39 -6.74 4.63
CA VAL A 170 -0.20 -7.25 5.32
C VAL A 170 -0.60 -8.22 6.43
N GLU A 171 0.26 -9.18 6.72
CA GLU A 171 0.17 -9.96 7.96
C GLU A 171 0.86 -9.20 9.11
N ASP A 172 0.38 -9.43 10.34
CA ASP A 172 1.06 -8.96 11.54
C ASP A 172 0.82 -9.91 12.70
N VAL A 173 1.86 -10.21 13.47
CA VAL A 173 1.71 -10.85 14.78
C VAL A 173 1.46 -9.74 15.80
N PRO A 174 0.26 -9.65 16.41
CA PRO A 174 -0.07 -8.55 17.32
C PRO A 174 0.97 -8.39 18.44
N MET A 175 1.27 -7.14 18.80
CA MET A 175 2.27 -6.76 19.80
C MET A 175 3.74 -7.06 19.43
N SER A 176 4.03 -7.56 18.23
CA SER A 176 5.42 -7.84 17.80
C SER A 176 6.07 -6.68 17.04
N PHE A 177 5.28 -5.74 16.51
CA PHE A 177 5.71 -4.72 15.54
C PHE A 177 6.29 -5.31 14.23
N GLY A 178 5.95 -6.56 13.90
CA GLY A 178 6.41 -7.22 12.67
C GLY A 178 6.04 -6.45 11.40
N MET A 179 4.86 -5.81 11.40
CA MET A 179 4.39 -4.95 10.32
C MET A 179 5.36 -3.80 9.96
N VAL A 180 6.24 -3.35 10.86
CA VAL A 180 7.25 -2.30 10.57
C VAL A 180 8.25 -2.75 9.49
N SER A 181 8.44 -4.05 9.31
CA SER A 181 9.30 -4.60 8.25
C SER A 181 8.58 -4.80 6.92
N LEU A 182 7.27 -5.03 6.94
CA LEU A 182 6.47 -5.43 5.77
C LEU A 182 5.72 -4.24 5.15
N LEU A 183 5.10 -3.42 5.99
CA LEU A 183 4.24 -2.33 5.55
C LEU A 183 4.98 -1.27 4.71
N PRO A 184 6.26 -0.91 4.99
CA PRO A 184 6.99 -0.01 4.08
C PRO A 184 7.15 -0.57 2.66
N HIS A 185 7.33 -1.88 2.52
CA HIS A 185 7.45 -2.52 1.21
C HIS A 185 6.14 -2.39 0.42
N GLU A 186 5.02 -2.76 1.04
CA GLU A 186 3.69 -2.68 0.39
C GLU A 186 3.24 -1.25 0.12
N LEU A 187 3.56 -0.30 1.02
CA LEU A 187 3.32 1.12 0.78
C LEU A 187 4.20 1.64 -0.36
N GLY A 188 5.43 1.16 -0.51
CA GLY A 188 6.28 1.45 -1.67
C GLY A 188 5.60 1.07 -2.98
N HIS A 189 5.06 -0.14 -3.07
CA HIS A 189 4.22 -0.56 -4.20
C HIS A 189 3.01 0.34 -4.40
N ALA A 190 2.26 0.62 -3.33
CA ALA A 190 1.08 1.47 -3.42
C ALA A 190 1.41 2.90 -3.87
N LEU A 191 2.60 3.40 -3.57
CA LEU A 191 3.13 4.69 -4.05
C LEU A 191 3.66 4.63 -5.48
N GLY A 192 3.84 3.44 -6.05
CA GLY A 192 4.23 3.23 -7.45
C GLY A 192 5.65 2.71 -7.67
N ALA A 193 6.37 2.30 -6.61
CA ALA A 193 7.68 1.66 -6.75
C ALA A 193 7.52 0.17 -7.12
N PRO A 194 8.12 -0.33 -8.22
CA PRO A 194 8.19 -1.77 -8.49
C PRO A 194 9.19 -2.45 -7.54
N HIS A 195 9.25 -3.79 -7.54
CA HIS A 195 10.35 -4.49 -6.88
C HIS A 195 11.70 -4.08 -7.48
N ASP A 196 12.74 -4.03 -6.65
CA ASP A 196 14.12 -3.94 -7.11
C ASP A 196 14.44 -5.19 -7.97
N GLY A 197 15.11 -4.98 -9.11
CA GLY A 197 15.40 -6.02 -10.11
C GLY A 197 16.75 -6.70 -9.94
#